data_AF-A0A378PXG2-F1
#
_entry.id   AF-A0A378PXG2-F1
#
_cell.length_a   1.000
_cell.length_b   1.000
_cell.length_c   1.000
_cell.angle_alpha   90.00
_cell.angle_beta   90.00
_cell.angle_gamma   90.00
#
_symmetry.space_group_name_H-M   'P 1'
#
loop_
_entity.id
_entity.type
_entity.pdbx_description
1 polymer ?
#
loop_
_entity_poly.entity_id
_entity_poly.type
_entity_poly.pdbx_seq_one_letter_code
_entity_poly.pdbx_strand_id
1 'polypeptide(L)'
;MNTYHFNIIIRDANSQDSALEDRLFEAGCDDALVCRLDELVYLEFDRASDSAKTAIASAFDDLHKAGFHDLILQEKRGGVKPK
;
A
#
# COMPACT_ATOMS: atom_id res chain seq x y z
N MET A 1 -13.63 0.49 14.75
CA MET A 1 -12.61 0.64 13.71
C MET A 1 -13.13 1.49 12.58
N ASN A 2 -12.26 2.34 12.06
CA ASN A 2 -12.51 3.08 10.83
C ASN A 2 -11.67 2.44 9.71
N THR A 3 -12.20 2.46 8.49
CA THR A 3 -11.42 2.14 7.30
C THR A 3 -10.63 3.36 6.87
N TYR A 4 -9.34 3.18 6.66
CA TYR A 4 -8.43 4.21 6.21
C TYR A 4 -7.99 3.91 4.79
N HIS A 5 -8.13 4.93 3.94
CA HIS A 5 -7.77 4.86 2.53
C HIS A 5 -6.45 5.58 2.31
N PHE A 6 -5.42 4.87 1.87
CA PHE A 6 -4.11 5.42 1.60
C PHE A 6 -3.39 4.58 0.54
N ASN A 7 -2.41 5.20 -0.12
CA ASN A 7 -1.67 4.53 -1.18
C ASN A 7 -0.20 4.39 -0.75
N ILE A 8 0.42 3.25 -1.06
CA ILE A 8 1.86 3.06 -0.86
C ILE A 8 2.48 2.67 -2.20
N ILE A 9 3.47 3.44 -2.63
CA ILE A 9 4.29 3.11 -3.81
C ILE A 9 5.43 2.20 -3.32
N ILE A 10 5.65 1.09 -4.03
CA ILE A 10 6.79 0.21 -3.81
C ILE A 10 7.81 0.46 -4.92
N ARG A 11 8.91 1.15 -4.61
CA ARG A 11 9.94 1.52 -5.61
C ARG A 11 10.86 0.35 -5.96
N ASP A 12 11.00 -0.62 -5.07
CA ASP A 12 11.82 -1.82 -5.25
C ASP A 12 11.01 -3.04 -5.72
N ALA A 13 9.73 -2.85 -6.07
CA ALA A 13 8.92 -3.91 -6.68
C ALA A 13 9.20 -4.03 -8.18
N ASN A 14 9.11 -5.27 -8.67
CA ASN A 14 9.18 -5.57 -10.09
C ASN A 14 7.75 -5.69 -10.65
N SER A 15 7.35 -4.80 -11.57
CA SER A 15 6.01 -4.80 -12.16
C SER A 15 5.72 -6.04 -13.03
N GLN A 16 6.74 -6.76 -13.47
CA GLN A 16 6.64 -7.99 -14.26
C GLN A 16 6.64 -9.26 -13.40
N ASP A 17 6.79 -9.14 -12.08
CA ASP A 17 6.74 -10.29 -11.20
C ASP A 17 5.30 -10.83 -11.11
N SER A 18 5.12 -12.06 -11.57
CA SER A 18 3.83 -12.76 -11.53
C SER A 18 3.48 -13.26 -10.14
N ALA A 19 4.47 -13.47 -9.26
CA ALA A 19 4.25 -13.92 -7.88
C ALA A 19 4.05 -12.75 -6.90
N LEU A 20 4.08 -11.50 -7.39
CA LEU A 20 3.96 -10.29 -6.56
C LEU A 20 2.66 -10.28 -5.74
N GLU A 21 1.53 -10.54 -6.38
CA GLU A 21 0.20 -10.50 -5.74
C GLU A 21 0.08 -11.59 -4.67
N ASP A 22 0.51 -12.82 -4.97
CA ASP A 22 0.53 -13.91 -3.99
C ASP A 22 1.42 -13.58 -2.78
N ARG A 23 2.62 -13.02 -3.01
CA ARG A 23 3.53 -12.61 -1.94
C ARG A 23 2.92 -11.53 -1.03
N LEU A 24 2.22 -10.56 -1.61
CA LEU A 24 1.55 -9.50 -0.87
C LEU A 24 0.36 -10.04 -0.07
N PHE A 25 -0.42 -10.94 -0.67
CA PHE A 25 -1.54 -11.59 0.00
C PHE A 25 -1.08 -12.41 1.22
N GLU A 26 -0.08 -13.28 1.05
CA GLU A 26 0.49 -14.09 2.14
C GLU A 26 1.14 -13.25 3.24
N ALA A 27 1.59 -12.04 2.93
CA ALA A 27 2.15 -11.10 3.90
C ALA A 27 1.10 -10.34 4.71
N GLY A 28 -0.20 -10.44 4.36
CA GLY A 28 -1.30 -9.74 5.05
C GLY A 28 -1.75 -8.44 4.39
N CYS A 29 -1.47 -8.26 3.09
CA CYS A 29 -2.00 -7.16 2.28
C CYS A 29 -3.21 -7.60 1.44
N ASP A 30 -4.13 -8.39 2.01
CA ASP A 30 -5.36 -8.85 1.36
C ASP A 30 -6.42 -7.74 1.21
N ASP A 31 -6.25 -6.66 1.97
CA ASP A 31 -7.10 -5.47 2.00
C ASP A 31 -6.58 -4.35 1.06
N ALA A 32 -5.71 -4.70 0.11
CA ALA A 32 -5.07 -3.76 -0.78
C ALA A 32 -5.18 -4.19 -2.25
N LEU A 33 -5.45 -3.22 -3.12
CA LEU A 33 -5.48 -3.43 -4.56
C LEU A 33 -4.10 -3.12 -5.15
N VAL A 34 -3.53 -4.08 -5.88
CA VAL A 34 -2.23 -3.92 -6.56
C VAL A 34 -2.43 -3.25 -7.90
N CYS A 35 -1.86 -2.05 -8.06
CA CYS A 35 -1.88 -1.28 -9.29
C CYS A 35 -0.49 -1.27 -9.94
N ARG A 36 -0.46 -1.54 -11.24
CA ARG A 36 0.75 -1.50 -12.07
C ARG A 36 0.57 -0.40 -13.12
N LEU A 37 1.48 0.57 -13.12
CA LEU A 37 1.53 1.64 -14.10
C LEU A 37 2.94 1.70 -14.70
N ASP A 38 3.10 1.12 -15.89
CA ASP A 38 4.40 0.90 -16.53
C ASP A 38 5.35 0.10 -15.62
N GLU A 39 6.41 0.74 -15.11
CA GLU A 39 7.38 0.15 -14.17
C GLU A 39 7.02 0.44 -12.71
N LEU A 40 6.02 1.29 -12.45
CA LEU A 40 5.58 1.65 -11.11
C LEU A 40 4.59 0.61 -10.57
N VAL A 41 4.85 0.14 -9.35
CA VAL A 41 3.91 -0.65 -8.56
C VAL A 41 3.47 0.17 -7.36
N TYR A 42 2.17 0.26 -7.13
CA TYR A 42 1.61 0.85 -5.92
C TYR A 42 0.40 0.06 -5.45
N LEU A 43 0.14 0.14 -4.15
CA LEU A 43 -1.02 -0.48 -3.52
C LEU A 43 -1.98 0.60 -3.06
N GLU A 44 -3.26 0.38 -3.30
CA GLU A 44 -4.35 1.17 -2.74
C GLU A 44 -4.98 0.38 -1.60
N PHE A 45 -4.82 0.85 -0.37
CA PHE A 45 -5.29 0.16 0.83
C PHE A 45 -6.68 0.64 1.25
N ASP A 46 -7.51 -0.31 1.68
CA ASP A 46 -8.78 -0.11 2.36
C ASP A 46 -8.73 -0.72 3.78
N ARG A 47 -7.76 -0.27 4.59
CA ARG A 47 -7.39 -0.94 5.84
C ARG A 47 -8.22 -0.51 7.05
N ALA A 48 -8.82 -1.48 7.74
CA ALA A 48 -9.57 -1.24 8.98
C ALA A 48 -8.63 -1.17 10.20
N SER A 49 -8.70 -0.07 10.96
CA SER A 49 -7.89 0.09 12.18
C SER A 49 -8.52 1.05 13.19
N ASP A 50 -7.90 1.17 14.37
CA ASP A 50 -8.28 2.13 15.40
C ASP A 50 -7.74 3.54 15.12
N SER A 51 -6.65 3.64 14.35
CA SER A 51 -6.07 4.92 13.95
C SER A 51 -5.41 4.84 12.58
N ALA A 52 -5.34 5.97 11.86
CA ALA A 52 -4.64 6.05 10.57
C ALA A 52 -3.18 5.64 10.70
N LYS A 53 -2.53 6.06 11.79
CA LYS A 53 -1.13 5.73 12.09
C LYS A 53 -0.94 4.23 12.26
N THR A 54 -1.86 3.55 12.96
CA THR A 54 -1.83 2.10 13.14
C THR A 54 -2.06 1.38 11.82
N ALA A 55 -3.03 1.83 11.02
CA ALA A 55 -3.28 1.27 9.69
C ALA A 55 -2.04 1.34 8.80
N ILE A 56 -1.43 2.52 8.69
CA ILE A 56 -0.20 2.72 7.90
C ILE A 56 0.95 1.88 8.46
N ALA A 57 1.19 1.92 9.78
CA ALA A 57 2.29 1.17 10.39
C ALA A 57 2.17 -0.34 10.15
N SER A 58 0.95 -0.90 10.25
CA SER A 58 0.72 -2.31 9.94
C SER A 58 0.94 -2.62 8.47
N ALA A 59 0.55 -1.73 7.55
CA ALA A 59 0.75 -1.94 6.11
C ALA A 59 2.24 -1.96 5.75
N PHE A 60 3.04 -1.08 6.36
CA PHE A 60 4.50 -1.11 6.21
C PHE A 60 5.11 -2.40 6.76
N ASP A 61 4.63 -2.90 7.91
CA ASP A 61 5.11 -4.17 8.49
C ASP A 61 4.82 -5.36 7.56
N ASP A 62 3.63 -5.41 6.97
CA ASP A 62 3.25 -6.46 6.01
C ASP A 62 4.07 -6.36 4.72
N LEU A 63 4.27 -5.15 4.18
CA LEU A 63 5.14 -4.93 3.02
C LEU A 63 6.61 -5.31 3.30
N HIS A 64 7.11 -5.06 4.51
CA HIS A 64 8.44 -5.51 4.93
C HIS A 64 8.53 -7.05 4.99
N LYS A 65 7.50 -7.75 5.50
CA LYS A 65 7.44 -9.22 5.48
C LYS A 65 7.44 -9.77 4.05
N ALA A 66 6.81 -9.07 3.11
CA ALA A 66 6.82 -9.41 1.69
C ALA A 66 8.20 -9.17 1.01
N GLY A 67 9.14 -8.54 1.72
CA GLY A 67 10.52 -8.30 1.29
C GLY A 67 10.79 -6.92 0.70
N PHE A 68 9.82 -6.00 0.77
CA PHE A 68 9.97 -4.65 0.22
C PHE A 68 10.45 -3.68 1.29
N HIS A 69 11.35 -2.77 0.91
CA HIS A 69 11.96 -1.83 1.83
C HIS A 69 11.93 -0.39 1.32
N ASP A 70 11.75 -0.19 0.00
CA ASP A 70 11.71 1.14 -0.59
C ASP A 70 10.27 1.61 -0.83
N LEU A 71 9.65 2.09 0.25
CA LEU A 71 8.22 2.40 0.33
C LEU A 71 7.97 3.91 0.45
N ILE A 72 7.04 4.44 -0.34
CA ILE A 72 6.56 5.83 -0.22
C ILE A 72 5.08 5.83 0.13
N LEU A 73 4.74 6.38 1.29
CA LEU A 73 3.35 6.70 1.63
C LEU A 73 2.87 7.90 0.79
N GLN A 74 1.83 7.67 0.00
CA GLN A 74 1.05 8.70 -0.67
C GLN A 74 -0.24 8.91 0.13
N GLU A 75 -0.23 9.92 0.99
CA GLU A 75 -1.47 10.42 1.55
C GLU A 75 -2.23 11.14 0.43
N LYS A 76 -3.48 10.75 0.17
CA LYS A 76 -4.40 11.59 -0.60
C LYS A 76 -4.59 12.86 0.21
N ARG A 77 -3.73 13.87 0.01
CA ARG A 77 -4.01 15.24 0.42
C ARG A 77 -5.30 15.60 -0.29
N GLY A 78 -6.42 15.57 0.45
CA GLY A 78 -7.70 16.05 -0.02
C GLY A 78 -7.44 17.38 -0.69
N GLY A 79 -7.66 17.44 -2.00
CA GLY A 79 -7.43 18.64 -2.78
C GLY A 79 -8.19 19.76 -2.08
N VAL A 80 -7.46 20.75 -1.56
CA VAL A 80 -8.06 22.03 -1.22
C VAL A 80 -8.56 22.56 -2.56
N LYS A 81 -9.88 22.42 -2.82
CA LYS A 81 -10.51 23.15 -3.91
C LYS A 81 -10.20 24.63 -3.66
N PRO A 82 -9.45 25.32 -4.53
CA PRO A 82 -9.38 26.77 -4.43
C PRO A 82 -10.81 27.31 -4.55
N LYS A 83 -11.20 28.15 -3.59
CA LYS A 83 -12.47 28.87 -3.61
C LYS A 83 -12.54 29.82 -4.80
#